data_AF-A0A7D7VQY8-F1
#
_entry.id   AF-A0A7D7VQY8-F1
#
_cell.length_a   1.000
_cell.length_b   1.000
_cell.length_c   1.000
_cell.angle_alpha   90.00
_cell.angle_beta   90.00
_cell.angle_gamma   90.00
#
_symmetry.space_group_name_H-M   'P 1'
#
loop_
_entity.id
_entity.type
_entity.pdbx_description
1 polymer ?
#
loop_
_entity_poly.entity_id
_entity_poly.type
_entity_poly.pdbx_seq_one_letter_code
_entity_poly.pdbx_strand_id
1 'polypeptide(L)'
;MGDVYGKGFVKAIKEYIKNHKDPRVRRVLISLVADFDPFQAGSKYGKADPNIYTQQFIHDGFWDIFGAGWLANENEEGADETKDDEKKSSHFIDTFLGDISNLQEGTYEWDKDKEEWVCTNCN
;
A
#
# COMPACT_ATOMS: atom_id res chain seq x y z
N MET A 1 5.59 0.22 9.62
CA MET A 1 4.84 0.69 10.83
C MET A 1 4.18 2.05 10.62
N GLY A 2 3.00 2.10 9.98
CA GLY A 2 2.28 3.37 9.79
C GLY A 2 0.83 3.27 9.34
N ASP A 3 0.21 2.09 9.42
CA ASP A 3 -0.97 1.75 8.62
C ASP A 3 -2.19 2.66 8.84
N VAL A 4 -2.66 2.79 10.08
CA VAL A 4 -3.80 3.66 10.40
C VAL A 4 -3.54 5.13 10.00
N TYR A 5 -2.29 5.58 10.07
CA TYR A 5 -1.88 6.90 9.60
C TYR A 5 -1.91 6.99 8.06
N GLY A 6 -1.43 5.95 7.37
CA GLY A 6 -1.49 5.79 5.92
C GLY A 6 -2.92 5.83 5.39
N LYS A 7 -3.84 5.07 5.99
CA LYS A 7 -5.28 5.10 5.63
C LYS A 7 -5.91 6.47 5.81
N GLY A 8 -5.55 7.17 6.89
CA GLY A 8 -5.95 8.56 7.11
C GLY A 8 -5.48 9.49 5.99
N PHE A 9 -4.26 9.29 5.49
CA PHE A 9 -3.69 10.06 4.39
C PHE A 9 -4.39 9.76 3.05
N VAL A 10 -4.62 8.49 2.73
CA VAL A 10 -5.40 8.08 1.54
C VAL A 10 -6.79 8.72 1.56
N LYS A 11 -7.47 8.69 2.71
CA LYS A 11 -8.77 9.35 2.88
C LYS A 11 -8.71 10.85 2.60
N ALA A 12 -7.70 11.54 3.15
CA ALA A 12 -7.50 12.97 2.92
C ALA A 12 -7.25 13.29 1.44
N ILE A 13 -6.46 12.47 0.73
CA ILE A 13 -6.24 12.61 -0.71
C ILE A 13 -7.55 12.44 -1.48
N LYS A 14 -8.34 11.41 -1.17
CA LYS A 14 -9.66 11.21 -1.81
C LYS A 14 -10.58 12.41 -1.60
N GLU A 15 -10.62 12.95 -0.39
CA GLU A 15 -11.41 14.15 -0.07
C GLU A 15 -10.90 15.37 -0.84
N TYR A 16 -9.59 15.55 -0.94
CA TYR A 16 -8.98 16.62 -1.74
C TYR A 16 -9.34 16.50 -3.22
N ILE A 17 -9.15 15.32 -3.83
CA ILE A 17 -9.47 15.02 -5.23
C ILE A 17 -10.95 15.34 -5.50
N LYS A 18 -11.86 14.82 -4.66
CA LYS A 18 -13.32 14.97 -4.84
C LYS A 18 -13.76 16.44 -4.79
N ASN A 19 -13.19 17.22 -3.88
CA ASN A 19 -13.60 18.60 -3.62
C ASN A 19 -12.79 19.64 -4.41
N HIS A 20 -11.84 19.21 -5.24
CA HIS A 20 -10.97 20.13 -5.96
C HIS A 20 -11.71 20.97 -7.00
N LYS A 21 -11.33 22.24 -7.15
CA LYS A 21 -11.96 23.15 -8.13
C LYS A 21 -11.67 22.71 -9.57
N ASP A 22 -10.43 22.32 -9.85
CA ASP A 22 -10.01 21.83 -11.18
C ASP A 22 -10.71 20.50 -11.53
N PRO A 23 -11.50 20.43 -12.62
CA PRO A 23 -12.15 19.19 -13.07
C PRO A 23 -11.17 18.07 -13.43
N ARG A 24 -9.92 18.39 -13.80
CA ARG A 24 -8.89 17.39 -14.15
C ARG A 24 -8.42 16.65 -12.90
N VAL A 25 -8.20 17.38 -11.80
CA VAL A 25 -7.84 16.79 -10.50
C VAL A 25 -8.96 15.89 -10.01
N ARG A 26 -10.23 16.29 -10.18
CA ARG A 26 -11.41 15.46 -9.84
C ARG A 26 -11.53 14.14 -10.61
N ARG A 27 -10.74 13.95 -11.68
CA ARG A 27 -10.69 12.69 -12.46
C ARG A 27 -9.51 11.80 -12.07
N VAL A 28 -8.64 12.24 -11.16
CA VAL A 28 -7.53 11.43 -10.67
C VAL A 28 -8.07 10.22 -9.92
N LEU A 29 -7.46 9.07 -10.17
CA LEU A 29 -7.74 7.81 -9.49
C LEU A 29 -6.51 7.43 -8.67
N ILE A 30 -6.74 6.80 -7.52
CA ILE A 30 -5.70 6.11 -6.77
C ILE A 30 -5.84 4.65 -7.20
N SER A 31 -4.88 4.15 -7.98
CA SER A 31 -4.94 2.80 -8.53
C SER A 31 -4.41 1.74 -7.56
N LEU A 32 -3.41 2.10 -6.75
CA LEU A 32 -2.72 1.22 -5.83
C LEU A 32 -2.45 1.92 -4.49
N VAL A 33 -2.65 1.21 -3.40
CA VAL A 33 -2.06 1.50 -2.08
C VAL A 33 -1.20 0.30 -1.70
N ALA A 34 0.04 0.55 -1.29
CA ALA A 34 0.95 -0.48 -0.83
C ALA A 34 1.31 -0.22 0.64
N ASP A 35 0.90 -1.11 1.53
CA ASP A 35 1.08 -1.00 2.98
C ASP A 35 2.17 -1.95 3.45
N PHE A 36 3.19 -1.40 4.11
CA PHE A 36 4.38 -2.13 4.54
C PHE A 36 4.45 -2.19 6.05
N ASP A 37 4.51 -3.42 6.58
CA ASP A 37 4.49 -3.72 8.02
C ASP A 37 3.42 -2.89 8.74
N PRO A 38 2.14 -3.13 8.41
CA PRO A 38 1.08 -2.29 8.90
C PRO A 38 0.83 -2.51 10.39
N PHE A 39 0.82 -1.40 11.14
CA PHE A 39 0.54 -1.38 12.58
C PHE A 39 -0.93 -1.05 12.81
N GLN A 40 -1.65 -1.90 13.55
CA GLN A 40 -3.10 -1.80 13.79
C GLN A 40 -3.97 -2.03 12.54
N ALA A 41 -3.49 -2.81 11.57
CA ALA A 41 -4.21 -3.17 10.36
C ALA A 41 -5.51 -3.95 10.63
N GLY A 42 -5.51 -4.76 11.70
CA GLY A 42 -6.71 -5.50 12.12
C GLY A 42 -7.77 -4.62 12.80
N SER A 43 -7.49 -3.33 12.99
CA SER A 43 -8.45 -2.40 13.59
C SER A 43 -9.49 -1.91 12.57
N LYS A 44 -10.62 -1.41 13.06
CA LYS A 44 -11.63 -0.75 12.20
C LYS A 44 -11.10 0.46 11.42
N TYR A 45 -9.91 0.96 11.74
CA TYR A 45 -9.27 2.11 11.09
C TYR A 45 -8.17 1.72 10.10
N GLY A 46 -7.74 0.45 10.09
CA GLY A 46 -6.73 -0.09 9.18
C GLY A 46 -7.32 -0.75 7.94
N LYS A 47 -8.64 -0.70 7.74
CA LYS A 47 -9.31 -1.39 6.63
C LYS A 47 -8.95 -0.81 5.26
N ALA A 48 -8.86 -1.70 4.27
CA ALA A 48 -8.64 -1.34 2.88
C ALA A 48 -9.82 -0.53 2.33
N ASP A 49 -9.52 0.37 1.39
CA ASP A 49 -10.57 1.03 0.64
C ASP A 49 -11.06 0.10 -0.47
N PRO A 50 -12.34 -0.28 -0.52
CA PRO A 50 -12.83 -1.28 -1.48
C PRO A 50 -12.80 -0.81 -2.94
N ASN A 51 -12.40 0.44 -3.20
CA ASN A 51 -12.28 0.99 -4.55
C ASN A 51 -10.82 1.21 -4.98
N ILE A 52 -9.85 0.77 -4.18
CA ILE A 52 -8.43 0.94 -4.46
C ILE A 52 -7.75 -0.41 -4.26
N TYR A 53 -7.02 -0.86 -5.28
CA TYR A 53 -6.26 -2.10 -5.16
C TYR A 53 -5.23 -1.95 -4.04
N THR A 54 -5.28 -2.80 -3.03
CA THR A 54 -4.45 -2.70 -1.83
C THR A 54 -3.52 -3.90 -1.74
N GLN A 55 -2.22 -3.62 -1.77
CA GLN A 55 -1.14 -4.60 -1.56
C GLN A 55 -0.58 -4.45 -0.16
N GLN A 56 -0.53 -5.56 0.57
CA GLN A 56 0.07 -5.62 1.89
C GLN A 56 1.39 -6.39 1.83
N PHE A 57 2.43 -5.83 2.46
CA PHE A 57 3.73 -6.46 2.65
C PHE A 57 3.97 -6.65 4.14
N ILE A 58 4.17 -7.91 4.55
CA ILE A 58 4.38 -8.35 5.92
C ILE A 58 5.81 -8.89 6.03
N HIS A 59 6.58 -8.40 7.01
CA HIS A 59 7.93 -8.86 7.29
C HIS A 59 7.99 -9.52 8.67
N ASP A 60 7.58 -10.78 8.76
CA ASP A 60 7.67 -11.58 9.99
C ASP A 60 9.02 -12.34 10.06
N GLY A 61 10.06 -11.64 10.49
CA GLY A 61 11.45 -12.10 10.46
C GLY A 61 11.98 -12.79 11.73
N PHE A 62 12.85 -13.79 11.55
CA PHE A 62 13.47 -14.62 12.61
C PHE A 62 14.29 -13.86 13.68
N TRP A 63 14.80 -12.65 13.38
CA TRP A 63 15.57 -11.83 14.33
C TRP A 63 14.67 -10.92 15.18
N ASP A 64 13.53 -11.45 15.62
CA ASP A 64 12.70 -10.85 16.67
C ASP A 64 13.35 -10.98 18.07
N ILE A 65 14.61 -10.53 18.20
CA ILE A 65 15.43 -10.65 19.43
C ILE A 65 14.80 -9.89 20.61
N PHE A 66 13.86 -9.00 20.34
CA PHE A 66 13.20 -8.17 21.35
C PHE A 66 11.70 -8.51 21.56
N GLY A 67 11.16 -9.53 20.89
CA GLY A 67 9.76 -9.96 21.06
C GLY A 67 8.74 -8.89 20.62
N ALA A 68 9.10 -8.12 19.59
CA ALA A 68 8.33 -7.02 19.03
C ALA A 68 7.94 -7.25 17.56
N GLY A 69 8.28 -8.39 16.95
CA GLY A 69 8.00 -8.74 15.55
C GLY A 69 6.51 -8.97 15.26
N TRP A 70 5.70 -9.16 16.30
CA TRP A 70 4.24 -9.13 16.20
C TRP A 70 3.68 -7.70 16.12
N LEU A 71 4.43 -6.69 16.58
CA LEU A 71 4.03 -5.29 16.53
C LEU A 71 4.26 -4.78 15.12
N ALA A 72 3.21 -4.86 14.29
CA ALA A 72 3.13 -4.35 12.91
C ALA A 72 3.27 -5.38 11.78
N ASN A 73 2.71 -6.57 11.98
CA ASN A 73 2.50 -7.59 10.94
C ASN A 73 1.03 -8.05 10.89
N GLU A 74 0.10 -7.18 11.30
CA GLU A 74 -1.32 -7.53 11.33
C GLU A 74 -1.87 -7.60 9.91
N ASN A 75 -2.63 -8.65 9.58
CA ASN A 75 -3.33 -8.73 8.30
C ASN A 75 -4.37 -7.60 8.18
N GLU A 76 -4.36 -6.92 7.04
CA GLU A 76 -5.32 -5.88 6.73
C GLU A 76 -6.65 -6.48 6.25
N GLU A 77 -7.76 -6.06 6.84
CA GLU A 77 -9.09 -6.46 6.36
C GLU A 77 -9.39 -5.79 5.02
N GLY A 78 -9.57 -6.62 3.98
CA GLY A 78 -9.97 -6.17 2.64
C GLY A 78 -8.80 -5.91 1.68
N ALA A 79 -7.56 -6.21 2.06
CA ALA A 79 -6.44 -6.20 1.11
C ALA A 79 -6.67 -7.19 -0.04
N ASP A 80 -6.31 -6.78 -1.26
CA ASP A 80 -6.46 -7.60 -2.46
C ASP A 80 -5.32 -8.60 -2.62
N GLU A 81 -4.13 -8.25 -2.15
CA GLU A 81 -2.95 -9.10 -2.18
C GLU A 81 -2.13 -8.91 -0.89
N THR A 82 -1.68 -10.02 -0.29
CA THR A 82 -0.79 -10.01 0.87
C THR A 82 0.46 -10.82 0.54
N LYS A 83 1.63 -10.23 0.77
CA LYS A 83 2.95 -10.84 0.57
C LYS A 83 3.66 -10.94 1.91
N ASP A 84 4.08 -12.15 2.26
CA ASP A 84 4.83 -12.43 3.48
C ASP A 84 6.27 -12.80 3.12
N ASP A 85 7.24 -12.15 3.77
CA ASP A 85 8.66 -12.47 3.63
C ASP A 85 9.27 -12.90 4.97
N GLU A 86 9.09 -14.20 5.27
CA GLU A 86 9.61 -14.88 6.47
C GLU A 86 11.15 -14.86 6.58
N LYS A 87 11.88 -14.49 5.50
CA LYS A 87 13.35 -14.62 5.42
C LYS A 87 14.11 -13.32 5.68
N LYS A 88 13.43 -12.19 5.78
CA LYS A 88 14.07 -10.89 5.98
C LYS A 88 14.01 -10.44 7.43
N SER A 89 15.02 -9.67 7.83
CA SER A 89 15.08 -9.08 9.17
C SER A 89 13.92 -8.10 9.34
N SER A 90 13.11 -8.29 10.38
CA SER A 90 11.88 -7.53 10.64
C SER A 90 12.19 -6.03 10.70
N HIS A 91 11.49 -5.25 9.87
CA HIS A 91 11.46 -3.79 9.89
C HIS A 91 12.76 -3.03 9.58
N PHE A 92 13.71 -3.64 8.87
CA PHE A 92 14.86 -2.90 8.35
C PHE A 92 14.48 -2.05 7.14
N ILE A 93 15.00 -0.82 7.08
CA ILE A 93 14.73 0.13 5.99
C ILE A 93 15.12 -0.44 4.61
N ASP A 94 16.15 -1.29 4.55
CA ASP A 94 16.59 -1.93 3.31
C ASP A 94 15.58 -2.93 2.76
N THR A 95 14.78 -3.58 3.63
CA THR A 95 13.68 -4.45 3.21
C THR A 95 12.60 -3.62 2.50
N PHE A 96 12.20 -2.51 3.13
CA PHE A 96 11.24 -1.57 2.57
C PHE A 96 11.70 -0.98 1.23
N LEU A 97 12.97 -0.58 1.12
CA LEU A 97 13.55 -0.10 -0.14
C LEU A 97 13.60 -1.21 -1.21
N GLY A 98 13.84 -2.46 -0.79
CA GLY A 98 13.76 -3.62 -1.66
C GLY A 98 12.36 -3.83 -2.23
N ASP A 99 11.32 -3.69 -1.42
CA ASP A 99 9.94 -3.86 -1.92
C ASP A 99 9.50 -2.68 -2.77
N ILE A 100 9.90 -1.45 -2.44
CA ILE A 100 9.73 -0.29 -3.32
C ILE A 100 10.40 -0.53 -4.67
N SER A 101 11.59 -1.14 -4.70
CA SER A 101 12.27 -1.44 -5.96
C SER A 101 11.52 -2.44 -6.85
N ASN A 102 10.59 -3.20 -6.28
CA ASN A 102 9.70 -4.09 -7.04
C ASN A 102 8.45 -3.35 -7.57
N LEU A 103 8.20 -2.11 -7.13
CA LEU A 103 7.13 -1.28 -7.64
C LEU A 103 7.67 -0.46 -8.82
N GLN A 104 7.06 -0.63 -9.98
CA GLN A 104 7.45 0.12 -11.17
C GLN A 104 6.84 1.52 -11.12
N GLU A 105 7.68 2.54 -10.98
CA GLU A 105 7.26 3.95 -11.04
C GLU A 105 7.04 4.37 -12.50
N GLY A 106 5.94 5.07 -12.76
CA GLY A 106 5.68 5.59 -14.09
C GLY A 106 4.30 6.19 -14.28
N THR A 107 4.04 6.63 -15.52
CA THR A 107 2.68 6.99 -15.95
C THR A 107 2.02 5.78 -16.60
N TYR A 108 0.78 5.51 -16.22
CA TYR A 108 0.00 4.39 -16.74
C TYR A 108 -1.28 4.87 -17.40
N GLU A 109 -1.68 4.22 -18.48
CA GLU A 109 -2.98 4.39 -19.12
C GLU A 109 -3.78 3.10 -19.01
N TRP A 110 -5.08 3.20 -18.75
CA TRP A 110 -5.97 2.05 -18.69
C TRP A 110 -6.28 1.55 -20.10
N ASP A 111 -5.82 0.34 -20.43
CA ASP A 111 -6.17 -0.36 -21.66
C ASP A 111 -7.50 -1.09 -21.46
N LYS A 112 -8.55 -0.61 -22.14
CA LYS A 112 -9.90 -1.16 -22.01
C LYS A 112 -10.06 -2.54 -22.63
N ASP A 113 -9.26 -2.88 -23.64
CA ASP A 113 -9.41 -4.14 -24.38
C ASP A 113 -8.75 -5.29 -23.62
N LYS A 114 -7.69 -4.98 -22.88
CA LYS A 114 -6.95 -5.95 -22.04
C LYS A 114 -7.35 -5.94 -20.57
N GLU A 115 -8.14 -4.96 -20.16
CA GLU A 115 -8.53 -4.72 -18.77
C GLU A 115 -7.31 -4.59 -17.83
N GLU A 116 -6.27 -3.89 -18.28
CA GLU A 116 -5.01 -3.73 -17.54
C GLU A 116 -4.47 -2.29 -17.62
N TRP A 117 -3.68 -1.89 -16.61
CA TRP A 117 -2.91 -0.65 -16.65
C TRP A 117 -1.63 -0.86 -17.46
N VAL A 118 -1.50 -0.19 -18.60
CA VAL A 118 -0.32 -0.26 -19.45
C VAL A 118 0.57 0.93 -19.17
N CYS A 119 1.84 0.66 -18.87
CA CYS A 119 2.78 1.75 -18.66
C CYS A 119 3.11 2.51 -19.95
N THR A 120 3.01 3.84 -19.90
CA THR A 120 3.34 4.75 -21.00
C THR A 120 4.65 5.50 -20.79
N ASN A 121 5.11 5.62 -19.53
CA ASN A 121 6.40 6.22 -19.20
C ASN A 121 6.95 5.65 -17.89
N CYS A 122 7.41 4.39 -17.92
CA CYS A 122 8.11 3.76 -16.81
C CYS A 122 9.60 3.75 -17.11
N ASN A 123 10.40 3.99 -16.08
CA ASN A 123 11.84 3.81 -16.13
C ASN A 123 12.25 2.51 -15.45
#